data_AF-A0A6J3I979-F1
#
_entry.id   AF-A0A6J3I979-F1
#
_cell.length_a   1.000
_cell.length_b   1.000
_cell.length_c   1.000
_cell.angle_alpha   90.00
_cell.angle_beta   90.00
_cell.angle_gamma   90.00
#
_symmetry.space_group_name_H-M   'P 1'
#
loop_
_entity.id
_entity.type
_entity.pdbx_description
1 polymer ?
#
loop_
_entity_poly.entity_id
_entity_poly.type
_entity_poly.pdbx_seq_one_letter_code
_entity_poly.pdbx_strand_id
1 'polypeptide(L)'
;MGLCKCPKRKVTNLFCFEHRVNVCEHCLVANHAKCIVQSYLQWLQDSDYNPNCRLCNIPLASRETTRLVCYDLFHWACLNERAAQLPRNTAPAGYQCPSCNGPIFPPSNLAGPVASTLREKLATVNWARAGLGLPLIDEVVSPEPEPLNTSNFSDWSSFNASSTPGPEEVDSASAVPAFYSQAPRPPASPGRPEQHTVIHMGNPEPSTHAPRKVYDTRDDDRTPGLHGDCDDDKYRRRPALGWLAQLLSPVPLLV
;
A
#
# COMPACT_ATOMS: atom_id res chain seq x y z
N MET A 1 -19.37 6.53 9.21
CA MET A 1 -19.19 5.16 9.73
C MET A 1 -20.56 4.48 9.69
N GLY A 2 -20.66 3.29 9.11
CA GLY A 2 -21.93 2.56 8.92
C GLY A 2 -21.89 1.16 9.52
N LEU A 3 -23.04 0.48 9.57
CA LEU A 3 -23.12 -0.93 9.93
C LEU A 3 -23.13 -1.79 8.67
N CYS A 4 -22.28 -2.82 8.65
CA CYS A 4 -22.32 -3.82 7.60
C CYS A 4 -23.67 -4.54 7.58
N LYS A 5 -24.19 -4.81 6.38
CA LYS A 5 -25.48 -5.49 6.17
C LYS A 5 -25.47 -7.00 6.45
N CYS A 6 -24.33 -7.57 6.84
CA CYS A 6 -24.25 -8.99 7.19
C CYS A 6 -24.81 -9.30 8.58
N PRO A 7 -25.07 -10.59 8.90
CA PRO A 7 -25.59 -10.99 10.21
C PRO A 7 -24.74 -10.52 11.39
N LYS A 8 -23.42 -10.35 11.20
CA LYS A 8 -22.49 -9.88 12.23
C LYS A 8 -22.64 -8.39 12.57
N ARG A 9 -23.34 -7.60 11.73
CA ARG A 9 -23.62 -6.17 11.92
C ARG A 9 -22.43 -5.35 12.42
N LYS A 10 -21.22 -5.62 11.91
CA LYS A 10 -20.00 -4.92 12.34
C LYS A 10 -20.02 -3.47 11.87
N VAL A 11 -19.60 -2.55 12.75
CA VAL A 11 -19.29 -1.16 12.36
C VAL A 11 -18.14 -1.18 11.36
N THR A 12 -18.25 -0.40 10.30
CA THR A 12 -17.28 -0.36 9.21
C THR A 12 -17.24 1.04 8.58
N ASN A 13 -16.07 1.40 8.04
CA ASN A 13 -15.95 2.52 7.11
C ASN A 13 -15.98 2.05 5.65
N LEU A 14 -15.90 0.74 5.39
CA LEU A 14 -15.80 0.22 4.03
C LEU A 14 -17.16 0.19 3.35
N PHE A 15 -17.18 0.61 2.09
CA PHE A 15 -18.36 0.70 1.25
C PHE A 15 -18.09 0.07 -0.12
N CYS A 16 -19.01 -0.79 -0.56
CA CYS A 16 -18.94 -1.41 -1.88
C CYS A 16 -19.61 -0.52 -2.92
N PHE A 17 -18.87 -0.12 -3.95
CA PHE A 17 -19.33 0.82 -4.97
C PHE A 17 -20.30 0.15 -5.95
N GLU A 18 -20.08 -1.12 -6.25
CA GLU A 18 -20.96 -1.92 -7.12
C GLU A 18 -22.34 -2.15 -6.48
N HIS A 19 -22.36 -2.57 -5.21
CA HIS A 19 -23.60 -2.94 -4.52
C HIS A 19 -24.23 -1.80 -3.71
N ARG A 20 -23.52 -0.66 -3.57
CA ARG A 20 -23.93 0.53 -2.81
C ARG A 20 -24.33 0.21 -1.36
N VAL A 21 -23.52 -0.63 -0.69
CA VAL A 21 -23.75 -1.05 0.70
C VAL A 21 -22.47 -1.01 1.55
N ASN A 22 -22.63 -0.75 2.84
CA ASN A 22 -21.56 -0.88 3.83
C ASN A 22 -21.18 -2.36 4.02
N VAL A 23 -19.88 -2.66 3.96
CA VAL A 23 -19.34 -4.02 4.02
C VAL A 23 -18.27 -4.14 5.10
N CYS A 24 -18.15 -5.29 5.76
CA CYS A 24 -17.04 -5.56 6.68
C CYS A 24 -16.00 -6.46 6.00
N GLU A 25 -14.80 -6.56 6.57
CA GLU A 25 -13.72 -7.38 6.00
C GLU A 25 -14.10 -8.85 5.77
N HIS A 26 -15.02 -9.41 6.57
CA HIS A 26 -15.48 -10.79 6.36
C HIS A 26 -16.33 -10.92 5.09
N CYS A 27 -17.19 -9.93 4.83
CA CYS A 27 -17.98 -9.90 3.61
C CYS A 27 -17.11 -9.62 2.38
N LEU A 28 -16.02 -8.89 2.59
CA LEU A 28 -15.07 -8.57 1.54
C LEU A 28 -14.44 -9.82 0.94
N VAL A 29 -14.08 -10.78 1.78
CA VAL A 29 -13.52 -12.07 1.35
C VAL A 29 -14.61 -13.02 0.84
N ALA A 30 -15.75 -13.09 1.54
CA ALA A 30 -16.78 -14.10 1.23
C ALA A 30 -17.63 -13.76 -0.01
N ASN A 31 -18.13 -12.52 -0.11
CA ASN A 31 -19.17 -12.15 -1.08
C ASN A 31 -18.77 -11.00 -2.01
N HIS A 32 -17.73 -10.24 -1.66
CA HIS A 32 -17.27 -9.08 -2.41
C HIS A 32 -15.80 -9.22 -2.85
N ALA A 33 -15.40 -10.44 -3.20
CA ALA A 33 -14.01 -10.74 -3.55
C ALA A 33 -13.52 -9.91 -4.76
N LYS A 34 -14.39 -9.71 -5.76
CA LYS A 34 -14.09 -8.95 -6.99
C LYS A 34 -14.60 -7.51 -6.99
N CYS A 35 -15.31 -7.08 -5.95
CA CYS A 35 -15.98 -5.78 -5.98
C CYS A 35 -15.03 -4.62 -5.67
N ILE A 36 -15.23 -3.46 -6.30
CA ILE A 36 -14.55 -2.24 -5.85
C ILE A 36 -15.11 -1.79 -4.50
N VAL A 37 -14.21 -1.70 -3.50
CA VAL A 37 -14.54 -1.33 -2.12
C VAL A 37 -13.51 -0.33 -1.62
N GLN A 38 -13.98 0.82 -1.14
CA GLN A 38 -13.15 1.88 -0.57
C GLN A 38 -13.84 2.46 0.68
N SER A 39 -13.34 3.58 1.19
CA SER A 39 -13.95 4.28 2.31
C SER A 39 -15.32 4.85 1.92
N TYR A 40 -16.25 4.90 2.87
CA TYR A 40 -17.56 5.51 2.67
C TYR A 40 -17.46 7.01 2.35
N LEU A 41 -16.43 7.68 2.89
CA LEU A 41 -16.16 9.09 2.58
C LEU A 41 -15.78 9.28 1.11
N GLN A 42 -14.95 8.37 0.56
CA GLN A 42 -14.57 8.42 -0.85
C GLN A 42 -15.80 8.29 -1.74
N TRP A 43 -16.70 7.35 -1.43
CA TRP A 43 -17.95 7.17 -2.18
C TRP A 43 -18.87 8.41 -2.17
N LEU A 44 -18.92 9.14 -1.05
CA LEU A 44 -19.69 10.39 -0.95
C LEU A 44 -19.06 11.53 -1.77
N GLN A 45 -17.74 11.54 -1.91
CA GLN A 45 -17.01 12.55 -2.69
C GLN A 45 -17.06 12.25 -4.19
N ASP A 46 -16.84 10.99 -4.54
CA ASP A 46 -16.82 10.48 -5.90
C ASP A 46 -17.42 9.07 -5.92
N SER A 47 -18.59 8.94 -6.55
CA SER A 47 -19.27 7.65 -6.69
C SER A 47 -18.81 6.86 -7.91
N ASP A 48 -18.03 7.47 -8.79
CA ASP A 48 -17.53 6.81 -9.99
C ASP A 48 -16.39 5.86 -9.61
N TYR A 49 -16.37 4.71 -10.26
CA TYR A 49 -15.35 3.69 -10.04
C TYR A 49 -14.92 3.06 -11.35
N ASN A 50 -13.67 2.61 -11.39
CA ASN A 50 -13.11 1.88 -12.51
C ASN A 50 -13.10 0.37 -12.21
N PRO A 51 -13.91 -0.46 -12.90
CA PRO A 51 -13.95 -1.90 -12.69
C PRO A 51 -12.76 -2.64 -13.35
N ASN A 52 -11.82 -1.91 -13.97
CA ASN A 52 -10.66 -2.48 -14.64
C ASN A 52 -9.46 -2.56 -13.71
N CYS A 53 -8.62 -3.57 -13.91
CA CYS A 53 -7.34 -3.68 -13.23
C CYS A 53 -6.42 -2.54 -13.68
N ARG A 54 -5.84 -1.78 -12.74
CA ARG A 54 -4.94 -0.66 -13.04
C ARG A 54 -3.62 -1.06 -13.74
N LEU A 55 -3.26 -2.34 -13.73
CA LEU A 55 -2.01 -2.83 -14.33
C LEU A 55 -2.17 -3.16 -15.82
N CYS A 56 -3.31 -3.71 -16.23
CA CYS A 56 -3.55 -4.14 -17.62
C CYS A 56 -4.75 -3.47 -18.29
N ASN A 57 -5.52 -2.66 -17.55
CA ASN A 57 -6.75 -2.00 -17.99
C ASN A 57 -7.86 -2.93 -18.49
N ILE A 58 -7.82 -4.22 -18.14
CA ILE A 58 -8.86 -5.21 -18.45
C ILE A 58 -9.82 -5.35 -17.24
N PRO A 59 -11.13 -5.62 -17.45
CA PRO A 59 -12.09 -5.82 -16.37
C PRO A 59 -11.63 -6.83 -15.30
N LEU A 60 -11.76 -6.48 -14.02
CA LEU A 60 -11.40 -7.34 -12.88
C LEU A 60 -12.19 -8.65 -12.86
N ALA A 61 -13.42 -8.66 -13.41
CA ALA A 61 -14.25 -9.86 -13.51
C ALA A 61 -13.63 -10.99 -14.34
N SER A 62 -12.77 -10.66 -15.31
CA SER A 62 -12.28 -11.57 -16.36
C SER A 62 -11.30 -12.64 -15.90
N ARG A 63 -10.51 -12.38 -14.86
CA ARG A 63 -9.45 -13.28 -14.37
C ARG A 63 -9.52 -13.39 -12.85
N GLU A 64 -8.64 -14.21 -12.29
CA GLU A 64 -8.44 -14.26 -10.85
C GLU A 64 -7.90 -12.92 -10.33
N THR A 65 -8.49 -12.44 -9.23
CA THR A 65 -8.12 -11.17 -8.60
C THR A 65 -7.60 -11.39 -7.19
N THR A 66 -6.62 -10.59 -6.80
CA THR A 66 -6.12 -10.55 -5.42
C THR A 66 -6.36 -9.16 -4.85
N ARG A 67 -6.91 -9.14 -3.62
CA ARG A 67 -7.11 -7.91 -2.85
C ARG A 67 -5.96 -7.70 -1.89
N LEU A 68 -5.38 -6.50 -1.94
CA LEU A 68 -4.33 -6.10 -1.00
C LEU A 68 -4.92 -5.60 0.34
N VAL A 69 -4.06 -5.40 1.34
CA VAL A 69 -4.48 -4.89 2.66
C VAL A 69 -5.03 -3.46 2.58
N CYS A 70 -4.57 -2.67 1.60
CA CYS A 70 -5.12 -1.35 1.28
C CYS A 70 -6.49 -1.40 0.58
N TYR A 71 -7.06 -2.59 0.39
CA TYR A 71 -8.33 -2.87 -0.31
C TYR A 71 -8.33 -2.70 -1.82
N ASP A 72 -7.23 -2.24 -2.42
CA ASP A 72 -7.06 -2.22 -3.87
C ASP A 72 -7.10 -3.63 -4.47
N LEU A 73 -7.67 -3.74 -5.68
CA LEU A 73 -7.83 -4.98 -6.42
C LEU A 73 -7.00 -4.98 -7.70
N PHE A 74 -6.33 -6.10 -7.94
CA PHE A 74 -5.58 -6.36 -9.16
C PHE A 74 -5.81 -7.79 -9.62
N HIS A 75 -5.56 -8.08 -10.89
CA HIS A 75 -5.42 -9.46 -11.33
C HIS A 75 -4.20 -10.09 -10.66
N TRP A 76 -4.34 -11.33 -10.21
CA TRP A 76 -3.25 -12.06 -9.57
C TRP A 76 -2.04 -12.20 -10.51
N ALA A 77 -2.29 -12.55 -11.78
CA ALA A 77 -1.26 -12.64 -12.81
C ALA A 77 -0.50 -11.33 -13.00
N CYS A 78 -1.21 -10.19 -13.08
CA CYS A 78 -0.56 -8.89 -13.27
C CYS A 78 0.29 -8.47 -12.07
N LEU A 79 -0.17 -8.78 -10.84
CA LEU A 79 0.62 -8.54 -9.64
C LEU A 79 1.91 -9.37 -9.63
N ASN A 80 1.81 -10.66 -10.01
CA ASN A 80 2.96 -11.56 -10.10
C ASN A 80 3.95 -11.14 -11.19
N GLU A 81 3.47 -10.79 -12.37
CA GLU A 81 4.33 -10.31 -13.46
C GLU A 81 5.11 -9.07 -13.05
N ARG A 82 4.46 -8.12 -12.36
CA ARG A 82 5.13 -6.93 -11.85
C ARG A 82 6.15 -7.25 -10.76
N ALA A 83 5.82 -8.17 -9.85
CA ALA A 83 6.77 -8.63 -8.83
C ALA A 83 7.99 -9.34 -9.46
N ALA A 84 7.79 -10.10 -10.54
CA ALA A 84 8.86 -10.79 -11.25
C ALA A 84 9.80 -9.84 -12.02
N GLN A 85 9.34 -8.64 -12.38
CA GLN A 85 10.17 -7.59 -12.99
C GLN A 85 11.13 -6.94 -11.98
N LEU A 86 10.88 -7.07 -10.68
CA LEU A 86 11.76 -6.53 -9.65
C LEU A 86 12.99 -7.44 -9.44
N PRO A 87 14.14 -6.87 -9.06
CA PRO A 87 15.33 -7.66 -8.74
C PRO A 87 15.05 -8.72 -7.66
N ARG A 88 15.68 -9.90 -7.77
CA ARG A 88 15.50 -10.99 -6.79
C ARG A 88 15.94 -10.63 -5.37
N ASN A 89 16.80 -9.63 -5.20
CA ASN A 89 17.23 -9.09 -3.91
C ASN A 89 16.31 -7.98 -3.36
N THR A 90 15.13 -7.77 -3.97
CA THR A 90 14.17 -6.79 -3.48
C THR A 90 13.69 -7.19 -2.08
N ALA A 91 13.96 -6.32 -1.11
CA ALA A 91 13.47 -6.50 0.25
C ALA A 91 11.93 -6.51 0.28
N PRO A 92 11.30 -7.13 1.31
CA PRO A 92 9.83 -7.17 1.42
C PRO A 92 9.17 -5.79 1.32
N ALA A 93 9.81 -4.76 1.88
CA ALA A 93 9.35 -3.37 1.84
C ALA A 93 9.35 -2.73 0.42
N GLY A 94 10.10 -3.30 -0.53
CA GLY A 94 10.15 -2.85 -1.91
C GLY A 94 8.94 -3.28 -2.74
N TYR A 95 8.19 -4.28 -2.30
CA TYR A 95 6.95 -4.70 -2.96
C TYR A 95 5.79 -3.82 -2.51
N GLN A 96 5.48 -2.83 -3.35
CA GLN A 96 4.50 -1.78 -3.06
C GLN A 96 3.27 -1.86 -3.98
N CYS A 97 2.12 -1.48 -3.43
CA CYS A 97 0.87 -1.39 -4.16
C CYS A 97 1.01 -0.35 -5.30
N PRO A 98 0.65 -0.68 -6.55
CA PRO A 98 0.70 0.25 -7.68
C PRO A 98 -0.17 1.50 -7.51
N SER A 99 -1.22 1.45 -6.69
CA SER A 99 -2.20 2.54 -6.55
C SER A 99 -1.86 3.50 -5.41
N CYS A 100 -1.46 2.98 -4.25
CA CYS A 100 -1.25 3.77 -3.03
C CYS A 100 0.17 3.70 -2.46
N ASN A 101 1.08 2.97 -3.12
CA ASN A 101 2.46 2.71 -2.67
C ASN A 101 2.58 2.07 -1.28
N GLY A 102 1.47 1.56 -0.71
CA GLY A 102 1.47 0.83 0.55
C GLY A 102 2.15 -0.54 0.43
N PRO A 103 2.56 -1.16 1.55
CA PRO A 103 3.20 -2.48 1.52
C PRO A 103 2.21 -3.55 1.01
N ILE A 104 2.68 -4.40 0.10
CA ILE A 104 1.90 -5.57 -0.36
C ILE A 104 1.82 -6.62 0.76
N PHE A 105 2.89 -6.79 1.53
CA PHE A 105 2.94 -7.78 2.60
C PHE A 105 2.15 -7.31 3.82
N PRO A 106 1.16 -8.09 4.29
CA PRO A 106 0.44 -7.76 5.51
C PRO A 106 1.36 -7.87 6.73
N PRO A 107 1.28 -6.94 7.70
CA PRO A 107 1.99 -7.05 8.97
C PRO A 107 1.68 -8.37 9.69
N SER A 108 2.66 -8.93 10.40
CA SER A 108 2.53 -10.22 11.10
C SER A 108 1.48 -10.20 12.22
N ASN A 109 1.28 -9.05 12.86
CA ASN A 109 0.29 -8.82 13.90
C ASN A 109 -1.13 -8.56 13.35
N LEU A 110 -1.29 -8.33 12.04
CA LEU A 110 -2.59 -8.05 11.45
C LEU A 110 -3.35 -9.35 11.17
N ALA A 111 -4.26 -9.73 12.06
CA ALA A 111 -5.08 -10.95 11.97
C ALA A 111 -6.47 -10.73 11.32
N GLY A 112 -6.54 -9.90 10.26
CA GLY A 112 -7.77 -9.70 9.50
C GLY A 112 -8.04 -10.85 8.50
N PRO A 113 -9.30 -11.14 8.13
CA PRO A 113 -9.61 -12.14 7.10
C PRO A 113 -8.96 -11.80 5.75
N VAL A 114 -8.93 -10.52 5.35
CA VAL A 114 -8.29 -10.07 4.10
C VAL A 114 -6.78 -10.34 4.13
N ALA A 115 -6.12 -9.98 5.24
CA ALA A 115 -4.69 -10.23 5.42
C ALA A 115 -4.35 -11.73 5.41
N SER A 116 -5.22 -12.56 5.97
CA SER A 116 -5.02 -14.01 6.02
C SER A 116 -5.14 -14.67 4.66
N THR A 117 -6.19 -14.35 3.89
CA THR A 117 -6.35 -14.82 2.50
C THR A 117 -5.22 -14.31 1.61
N LEU A 118 -4.78 -13.06 1.81
CA LEU A 118 -3.64 -12.52 1.06
C LEU A 118 -2.34 -13.26 1.39
N ARG A 119 -2.05 -13.56 2.66
CA ARG A 119 -0.88 -14.36 3.04
C ARG A 119 -0.89 -15.74 2.41
N GLU A 120 -2.04 -16.39 2.40
CA GLU A 120 -2.22 -17.70 1.76
C GLU A 120 -1.91 -17.64 0.27
N LYS A 121 -2.44 -16.63 -0.44
CA LYS A 121 -2.13 -16.41 -1.86
C LYS A 121 -0.65 -16.09 -2.09
N LEU A 122 -0.05 -15.21 -1.30
CA LEU A 122 1.36 -14.87 -1.39
C LEU A 122 2.26 -16.07 -1.06
N ALA A 123 1.86 -16.97 -0.17
CA ALA A 123 2.60 -18.18 0.13
C ALA A 123 2.71 -19.16 -1.06
N THR A 124 1.92 -18.98 -2.13
CA THR A 124 1.99 -19.81 -3.34
C THR A 124 3.13 -19.44 -4.28
N VAL A 125 3.74 -18.26 -4.14
CA VAL A 125 4.75 -17.75 -5.09
C VAL A 125 6.09 -17.47 -4.41
N ASN A 126 7.19 -17.92 -5.04
CA ASN A 126 8.52 -17.89 -4.44
C ASN A 126 9.01 -16.49 -4.06
N TRP A 127 8.77 -15.47 -4.90
CA TRP A 127 9.15 -14.08 -4.61
C TRP A 127 8.49 -13.56 -3.32
N ALA A 128 7.25 -13.96 -3.05
CA ALA A 128 6.53 -13.53 -1.88
C ALA A 128 6.79 -14.42 -0.65
N ARG A 129 7.13 -15.69 -0.83
CA ARG A 129 7.57 -16.58 0.26
C ARG A 129 8.83 -16.07 0.94
N ALA A 130 9.80 -15.60 0.15
CA ALA A 130 10.98 -14.90 0.67
C ALA A 130 10.57 -13.66 1.51
N GLY A 131 9.58 -12.91 1.02
CA GLY A 131 9.02 -11.75 1.71
C GLY A 131 8.29 -12.07 3.02
N LEU A 132 7.69 -13.26 3.12
CA LEU A 132 6.97 -13.75 4.29
C LEU A 132 7.86 -14.55 5.27
N GLY A 133 9.14 -14.76 4.97
CA GLY A 133 10.05 -15.58 5.77
C GLY A 133 9.72 -17.07 5.72
N LEU A 134 9.04 -17.54 4.67
CA LEU A 134 8.73 -18.95 4.45
C LEU A 134 9.83 -19.62 3.62
N PRO A 135 10.10 -20.91 3.81
CA PRO A 135 11.07 -21.64 2.98
C PRO A 135 10.65 -21.57 1.52
N LEU A 136 11.59 -21.35 0.60
CA LEU A 136 11.27 -21.39 -0.84
C LEU A 136 10.73 -22.78 -1.20
N ILE A 137 9.76 -22.84 -2.11
CA ILE A 137 9.35 -24.12 -2.66
C ILE A 137 10.47 -24.52 -3.60
N ASP A 138 11.13 -25.64 -3.34
CA ASP A 138 11.99 -26.28 -4.33
C ASP A 138 11.11 -26.51 -5.55
N GLU A 139 11.35 -25.75 -6.62
CA GLU A 139 10.82 -26.09 -7.92
C GLU A 139 11.45 -27.45 -8.23
N VAL A 140 10.67 -28.52 -8.07
CA VAL A 140 11.06 -29.84 -8.53
C VAL A 140 11.39 -29.66 -10.00
N VAL A 141 12.69 -29.63 -10.25
CA VAL A 141 13.33 -29.73 -11.54
C VAL A 141 12.53 -30.77 -12.32
N SER A 142 11.82 -30.31 -13.34
CA SER A 142 11.38 -31.16 -14.45
C SER A 142 12.55 -32.09 -14.76
N PRO A 143 12.37 -33.42 -14.79
CA PRO A 143 13.49 -34.35 -14.79
C PRO A 143 14.47 -33.95 -15.89
N GLU A 144 15.65 -33.52 -15.46
CA GLU A 144 16.78 -33.28 -16.33
C GLU A 144 17.00 -34.60 -17.11
N PRO A 145 17.04 -34.58 -18.45
CA PRO A 145 17.43 -35.77 -19.18
C PRO A 145 18.83 -36.14 -18.72
N GLU A 146 18.98 -37.40 -18.32
CA GLU A 146 20.15 -37.96 -17.67
C GLU A 146 21.49 -37.42 -18.21
N PRO A 147 22.51 -37.24 -17.34
CA PRO A 147 23.86 -37.05 -17.84
C PRO A 147 24.28 -38.34 -18.54
N LEU A 148 24.18 -38.35 -19.87
CA LEU A 148 24.83 -39.34 -20.70
C LEU A 148 26.32 -39.30 -20.36
N ASN A 149 26.73 -40.35 -19.67
CA ASN A 149 28.09 -40.77 -19.42
C ASN A 149 28.94 -40.65 -20.70
N THR A 150 29.67 -39.54 -20.86
CA THR A 150 30.78 -39.45 -21.82
C THR A 150 32.10 -39.68 -21.10
N SER A 151 32.24 -40.85 -20.46
CA SER A 151 33.53 -41.39 -20.03
C SER A 151 34.34 -41.93 -21.21
N ASN A 152 34.55 -41.12 -22.26
CA ASN A 152 35.43 -41.50 -23.37
C ASN A 152 35.95 -40.29 -24.16
N PHE A 153 36.72 -39.42 -23.50
CA PHE A 153 37.70 -38.60 -24.21
C PHE A 153 38.90 -38.32 -23.30
N SER A 154 39.63 -39.38 -22.98
CA SER A 154 40.99 -39.29 -22.44
C SER A 154 41.95 -39.81 -23.49
N ASP A 155 42.11 -39.09 -24.61
CA ASP A 155 43.16 -39.40 -25.57
C ASP A 155 43.49 -38.24 -26.53
N TRP A 156 43.93 -37.09 -26.00
CA TRP A 156 44.76 -36.15 -26.78
C TRP A 156 45.49 -35.15 -25.88
N SER A 157 46.47 -35.59 -25.10
CA SER A 157 47.66 -34.78 -24.76
C SER A 157 48.68 -35.63 -24.02
N SER A 158 49.38 -36.48 -24.77
CA SER A 158 50.66 -37.04 -24.35
C SER A 158 51.63 -36.93 -25.52
N PHE A 159 52.17 -35.73 -25.72
CA PHE A 159 53.47 -35.58 -26.35
C PHE A 159 54.38 -34.90 -25.32
N ASN A 160 55.20 -35.72 -24.69
CA ASN A 160 56.29 -35.29 -23.85
C ASN A 160 57.52 -35.12 -24.76
N ALA A 161 58.04 -33.91 -24.87
CA ALA A 161 59.35 -33.66 -25.46
C ALA A 161 60.18 -32.87 -24.44
N SER A 162 60.97 -33.61 -23.67
CA SER A 162 62.10 -33.07 -22.91
C SER A 162 63.32 -33.05 -23.82
N SER A 163 64.03 -31.91 -23.93
CA SER A 163 65.49 -31.81 -24.19
C SER A 163 65.95 -30.32 -24.20
N THR A 164 66.64 -29.89 -23.14
CA THR A 164 67.66 -28.81 -23.08
C THR A 164 69.01 -29.35 -23.67
N PRO A 165 70.16 -28.63 -23.83
CA PRO A 165 70.51 -27.21 -23.54
C PRO A 165 71.48 -26.42 -24.50
N GLY A 166 71.41 -25.06 -24.43
CA GLY A 166 72.49 -24.05 -24.50
C GLY A 166 73.17 -23.69 -25.85
N PRO A 167 74.00 -22.61 -25.95
CA PRO A 167 74.05 -21.31 -25.25
C PRO A 167 74.14 -20.10 -26.24
N GLU A 168 74.41 -18.90 -25.71
CA GLU A 168 75.14 -17.74 -26.30
C GLU A 168 74.43 -16.37 -26.26
N GLU A 169 75.21 -15.41 -25.76
CA GLU A 169 74.90 -14.04 -25.30
C GLU A 169 74.88 -13.02 -26.44
N VAL A 170 74.20 -11.87 -26.26
CA VAL A 170 74.83 -10.52 -26.21
C VAL A 170 73.80 -9.42 -25.86
N ASP A 171 73.96 -8.88 -24.66
CA ASP A 171 74.16 -7.47 -24.26
C ASP A 171 73.15 -6.31 -24.55
N SER A 172 73.01 -5.53 -23.47
CA SER A 172 72.84 -4.06 -23.37
C SER A 172 71.46 -3.39 -23.23
N ALA A 173 71.14 -3.15 -21.95
CA ALA A 173 70.90 -1.85 -21.32
C ALA A 173 69.68 -0.97 -21.71
N SER A 174 68.75 -0.78 -20.76
CA SER A 174 68.53 0.57 -20.17
C SER A 174 67.61 0.57 -18.95
N ALA A 175 67.86 1.59 -18.13
CA ALA A 175 67.52 1.79 -16.73
C ALA A 175 66.03 1.93 -16.36
N VAL A 176 65.78 1.54 -15.10
CA VAL A 176 64.62 1.82 -14.24
C VAL A 176 64.57 3.33 -13.89
N PRO A 177 63.41 3.89 -13.50
CA PRO A 177 63.11 3.87 -12.06
C PRO A 177 61.67 3.50 -11.70
N ALA A 178 61.58 2.84 -10.57
CA ALA A 178 60.36 2.35 -9.95
C ALA A 178 59.46 3.52 -9.47
N PHE A 179 58.18 3.48 -9.86
CA PHE A 179 57.12 4.20 -9.18
C PHE A 179 56.22 3.18 -8.45
N TYR A 180 56.47 3.02 -7.16
CA TYR A 180 55.50 2.45 -6.22
C TYR A 180 54.43 3.51 -5.96
N SER A 181 53.19 3.28 -6.40
CA SER A 181 52.02 4.05 -5.94
C SER A 181 51.24 3.21 -4.93
N GLN A 182 51.38 3.59 -3.66
CA GLN A 182 50.61 3.07 -2.54
C GLN A 182 49.21 3.70 -2.49
N ALA A 183 48.28 2.96 -1.87
CA ALA A 183 46.86 3.27 -1.74
C ALA A 183 46.54 4.60 -1.01
N PRO A 184 45.35 5.20 -1.24
CA PRO A 184 44.93 6.41 -0.53
C PRO A 184 44.47 6.13 0.91
N ARG A 185 44.98 6.91 1.87
CA ARG A 185 44.49 7.02 3.26
C ARG A 185 44.06 8.48 3.51
N PRO A 186 42.92 8.74 4.20
CA PRO A 186 42.43 10.11 4.42
C PRO A 186 43.15 10.77 5.61
N PRO A 187 43.34 12.10 5.61
CA PRO A 187 43.70 12.82 6.82
C PRO A 187 42.50 13.55 7.47
N ALA A 188 42.60 13.66 8.80
CA ALA A 188 41.68 14.28 9.73
C ALA A 188 41.91 15.80 9.91
N SER A 189 40.91 16.49 10.46
CA SER A 189 40.84 17.90 10.87
C SER A 189 41.90 18.31 11.91
N PRO A 190 42.25 19.62 12.05
CA PRO A 190 41.58 20.57 12.97
C PRO A 190 41.55 22.02 12.39
N GLY A 191 40.96 23.10 12.91
CA GLY A 191 40.38 23.52 14.18
C GLY A 191 40.17 25.06 14.10
N ARG A 192 39.19 25.57 14.85
CA ARG A 192 38.65 26.95 14.96
C ARG A 192 39.58 27.91 15.77
N PRO A 193 39.50 29.27 15.61
CA PRO A 193 38.79 30.19 16.55
C PRO A 193 38.02 31.32 15.79
N GLU A 194 36.75 31.66 16.05
CA GLU A 194 36.11 32.35 17.20
C GLU A 194 36.27 33.89 17.23
N GLN A 195 35.15 34.62 17.02
CA GLN A 195 34.81 36.02 17.42
C GLN A 195 33.33 36.27 17.02
N HIS A 196 32.33 36.00 17.87
CA HIS A 196 31.63 36.86 18.86
C HIS A 196 31.01 38.17 18.30
N THR A 197 29.67 38.23 18.23
CA THR A 197 28.86 39.43 18.56
C THR A 197 27.43 39.00 18.93
N VAL A 198 26.98 39.43 20.12
CA VAL A 198 25.68 39.22 20.75
C VAL A 198 24.96 40.57 20.82
N ILE A 199 23.70 40.67 20.39
CA ILE A 199 22.69 41.63 20.92
C ILE A 199 21.31 40.95 20.81
N HIS A 200 20.82 40.31 21.88
CA HIS A 200 19.95 40.81 22.97
C HIS A 200 18.45 40.85 22.62
N MET A 201 17.70 39.96 23.27
CA MET A 201 16.24 39.94 23.33
C MET A 201 15.78 40.83 24.49
N GLY A 202 14.83 41.72 24.27
CA GLY A 202 14.27 42.58 25.32
C GLY A 202 12.89 43.09 24.93
N ASN A 203 11.87 42.54 25.58
CA ASN A 203 10.57 43.21 25.78
C ASN A 203 10.74 44.18 26.96
N PRO A 204 10.13 45.38 26.92
CA PRO A 204 8.91 45.58 27.69
C PRO A 204 7.83 46.41 26.97
N GLU A 205 6.58 46.10 27.27
CA GLU A 205 5.35 46.86 26.95
C GLU A 205 5.32 48.27 27.63
N PRO A 206 4.20 49.04 27.62
CA PRO A 206 3.11 49.22 26.65
C PRO A 206 2.88 50.72 26.31
N SER A 207 2.19 51.02 25.21
CA SER A 207 1.46 52.29 25.03
C SER A 207 0.39 52.10 23.94
N THR A 208 -0.91 52.06 24.30
CA THR A 208 -1.87 53.20 24.32
C THR A 208 -2.09 53.80 22.92
N HIS A 209 -3.26 53.96 22.29
CA HIS A 209 -4.70 53.99 22.61
C HIS A 209 -5.47 53.63 21.30
N ALA A 210 -6.41 52.66 21.30
CA ALA A 210 -7.88 52.81 21.38
C ALA A 210 -8.62 53.05 20.03
N PRO A 211 -9.93 52.75 19.87
CA PRO A 211 -10.81 51.90 20.68
C PRO A 211 -11.57 50.80 19.88
N ARG A 212 -11.89 49.70 20.58
CA ARG A 212 -12.88 48.70 20.17
C ARG A 212 -14.29 49.30 20.30
N LYS A 213 -15.14 49.14 19.27
CA LYS A 213 -16.57 49.41 19.40
C LYS A 213 -17.25 48.26 20.14
N VAL A 214 -17.57 48.54 21.39
CA VAL A 214 -18.63 47.89 22.16
C VAL A 214 -19.96 48.36 21.56
N TYR A 215 -20.85 47.45 21.20
CA TYR A 215 -22.24 47.81 20.91
C TYR A 215 -23.05 47.66 22.20
N ASP A 216 -23.56 48.81 22.63
CA ASP A 216 -24.41 49.03 23.78
C ASP A 216 -25.82 48.47 23.54
N THR A 217 -26.48 48.08 24.63
CA THR A 217 -27.84 47.57 24.71
C THR A 217 -28.76 48.71 25.12
N ARG A 218 -29.58 49.23 24.20
CA ARG A 218 -30.77 50.04 24.55
C ARG A 218 -31.78 50.17 23.40
N ASP A 219 -33.04 49.98 23.79
CA ASP A 219 -34.36 50.09 23.17
C ASP A 219 -34.54 50.96 21.90
N ASP A 220 -35.33 50.51 20.91
CA ASP A 220 -36.81 50.67 20.82
C ASP A 220 -37.34 50.61 19.36
N ASP A 221 -38.46 49.90 19.21
CA ASP A 221 -39.60 50.07 18.26
C ASP A 221 -39.52 49.82 16.72
N ARG A 222 -40.50 49.00 16.27
CA ARG A 222 -41.17 48.87 14.94
C ARG A 222 -40.34 48.41 13.72
N THR A 223 -40.71 47.42 12.91
CA THR A 223 -42.01 46.80 12.55
C THR A 223 -41.70 45.51 11.74
N PRO A 224 -42.53 44.45 11.78
CA PRO A 224 -42.25 43.18 11.13
C PRO A 224 -42.96 43.03 9.77
N GLY A 225 -42.31 42.33 8.83
CA GLY A 225 -43.02 41.71 7.72
C GLY A 225 -42.19 41.51 6.48
N LEU A 226 -41.43 40.41 6.42
CA LEU A 226 -41.12 39.69 5.17
C LEU A 226 -40.52 38.32 5.49
N HIS A 227 -41.18 37.29 4.96
CA HIS A 227 -40.63 35.99 4.60
C HIS A 227 -40.29 35.01 5.74
N GLY A 228 -41.31 34.27 6.18
CA GLY A 228 -41.12 33.03 6.92
C GLY A 228 -40.65 31.90 6.00
N ASP A 229 -39.65 31.15 6.46
CA ASP A 229 -39.64 29.68 6.42
C ASP A 229 -38.56 29.20 7.40
N CYS A 230 -38.89 29.22 8.69
CA CYS A 230 -38.09 28.55 9.71
C CYS A 230 -38.75 27.18 9.91
N ASP A 231 -38.14 26.16 9.29
CA ASP A 231 -38.52 24.75 9.36
C ASP A 231 -38.34 24.21 10.81
N ASP A 232 -39.25 24.62 11.69
CA ASP A 232 -39.32 24.22 13.11
C ASP A 232 -39.85 22.78 13.28
N ASP A 233 -40.18 22.09 12.19
CA ASP A 233 -40.69 20.71 12.23
C ASP A 233 -39.59 19.63 12.21
N LYS A 234 -38.31 20.00 12.07
CA LYS A 234 -37.19 19.04 12.01
C LYS A 234 -36.97 18.23 13.30
N TYR A 235 -37.45 18.69 14.46
CA TYR A 235 -37.27 18.00 15.75
C TYR A 235 -38.57 17.56 16.43
N ARG A 236 -39.72 17.65 15.75
CA ARG A 236 -40.97 17.18 16.34
C ARG A 236 -40.97 15.65 16.46
N ARG A 237 -40.86 15.15 17.69
CA ARG A 237 -41.02 13.72 17.98
C ARG A 237 -42.43 13.28 17.61
N ARG A 238 -42.55 12.27 16.75
CA ARG A 238 -43.84 11.62 16.46
C ARG A 238 -44.39 10.99 17.74
N PRO A 239 -45.66 11.22 18.13
CA PRO A 239 -46.28 10.50 19.25
C PRO A 239 -46.41 9.00 18.91
N ALA A 240 -46.01 8.16 19.85
CA ALA A 240 -45.84 6.71 19.71
C ALA A 240 -47.16 5.90 19.79
N LEU A 241 -48.24 6.36 19.17
CA LEU A 241 -49.55 5.68 19.22
C LEU A 241 -50.29 5.55 17.88
N GLY A 242 -49.60 5.71 16.74
CA GLY A 242 -50.19 5.54 15.41
C GLY A 242 -50.42 4.10 14.93
N TRP A 243 -50.17 3.08 15.76
CA TRP A 243 -50.19 1.66 15.35
C TRP A 243 -51.49 0.92 15.69
N LEU A 244 -52.46 1.57 16.37
CA LEU A 244 -53.71 0.91 16.80
C LEU A 244 -54.94 1.25 15.94
N ALA A 245 -54.77 1.89 14.77
CA ALA A 245 -55.89 2.26 13.90
C ALA A 245 -56.17 1.26 12.75
N GLN A 246 -55.56 0.06 12.76
CA GLN A 246 -55.68 -0.90 11.64
C GLN A 246 -56.19 -2.29 12.06
N LEU A 247 -56.94 -2.37 13.17
CA LEU A 247 -57.51 -3.60 13.72
C LEU A 247 -59.05 -3.66 13.74
N LEU A 248 -59.72 -2.83 12.93
CA LEU A 248 -61.17 -2.95 12.71
C LEU A 248 -61.47 -2.86 11.21
N SER A 249 -61.29 -3.99 10.52
CA SER A 249 -61.98 -4.24 9.24
C SER A 249 -62.92 -5.42 9.47
N PRO A 250 -64.25 -5.24 9.39
CA PRO A 250 -65.18 -6.34 9.52
C PRO A 250 -65.16 -7.24 8.28
N VAL A 251 -65.31 -8.53 8.57
CA VAL A 251 -65.40 -9.71 7.69
C VAL A 251 -66.49 -9.54 6.61
N PRO A 252 -66.30 -10.07 5.38
CA PRO A 252 -67.31 -10.00 4.34
C PRO A 252 -68.46 -10.99 4.62
N LEU A 253 -69.70 -10.51 4.58
CA LEU A 253 -70.90 -11.35 4.51
C LEU A 253 -71.40 -11.41 3.07
N LEU A 254 -71.65 -12.65 2.65
CA LEU A 254 -72.32 -13.09 1.42
C LEU A 254 -73.68 -12.39 1.20
N VAL A 255 -73.95 -11.97 -0.04
CA VAL A 255 -75.12 -12.36 -0.88
C VAL A 255 -74.69 -12.27 -2.35
#